data_AF-A0A813JNY1-F1
#
_entry.id   AF-A0A813JNY1-F1
#
_cell.length_a   1.000
_cell.length_b   1.000
_cell.length_c   1.000
_cell.angle_alpha   90.00
_cell.angle_beta   90.00
_cell.angle_gamma   90.00
#
_symmetry.space_group_name_H-M   'P 1'
#
loop_
_entity.id
_entity.type
_entity.pdbx_description
1 polymer ?
#
loop_
_entity_poly.entity_id
_entity_poly.type
_entity_poly.pdbx_seq_one_letter_code
_entity_poly.pdbx_strand_id
1 'polypeptide(L)'
;MHVYGIPTFDPNRFDFAAQKLPVLGGLKPEERIVLETDLLGSPLPTEARVAMVEGWFMRRLIARQKFEQGESSQTSSPVLCNLYQVMSDGALYFCEASKVAMTPFPFPYANVISVYLWIFTFLAPLIINGLIMDVALRAVLVFVTVFAYHALNNIGDNLEDPFLPYDPNELPLPAMQHGVNMRLFAFGVVPKYGIKGMAPGPSIHNGSPADGSNGKVRHPLSPRDQVVGRPMNGHVNKDELVPMRRHAQFCGVI
;
A
#
# COMPACT_ATOMS: atom_id res chain seq x y z
N MET A 1 17.94 34.77 4.24
CA MET A 1 16.54 34.78 3.76
C MET A 1 16.45 33.72 2.67
N HIS A 2 15.90 32.55 2.98
CA HIS A 2 15.59 31.56 1.95
C HIS A 2 14.34 32.11 1.24
N VAL A 3 14.53 32.87 0.17
CA VAL A 3 13.43 33.26 -0.69
C VAL A 3 13.11 32.02 -1.49
N TYR A 4 11.93 31.43 -1.29
CA TYR A 4 11.50 30.35 -2.15
C TYR A 4 11.54 30.89 -3.59
N GLY A 5 12.34 30.25 -4.44
CA GLY A 5 12.31 30.53 -5.87
C GLY A 5 10.98 30.09 -6.44
N ILE A 6 10.57 30.62 -7.60
CA ILE A 6 9.40 30.09 -8.32
C ILE A 6 9.59 28.57 -8.40
N PRO A 7 8.67 27.75 -7.85
CA PRO A 7 8.76 26.31 -8.01
C PRO A 7 8.51 26.02 -9.49
N THR A 8 9.59 25.99 -10.27
CA THR A 8 9.56 25.39 -11.59
C THR A 8 9.28 23.92 -11.33
N PHE A 9 8.27 23.37 -12.02
CA PHE A 9 8.10 21.92 -12.09
C PHE A 9 9.41 21.35 -12.62
N ASP A 10 10.24 20.84 -11.71
CA ASP A 10 11.42 20.10 -12.09
C ASP A 10 10.96 18.67 -12.33
N PRO A 11 10.96 18.19 -13.59
CA PRO A 11 10.60 16.81 -13.90
C PRO A 11 11.51 15.79 -13.19
N ASN A 12 12.68 16.21 -12.69
CA ASN A 12 13.59 15.39 -11.89
C ASN A 12 13.36 15.54 -10.37
N ARG A 13 12.46 16.43 -9.90
CA ARG A 13 12.10 16.55 -8.47
C ARG A 13 11.57 15.24 -7.92
N PHE A 14 10.81 14.53 -8.76
CA PHE A 14 10.33 13.20 -8.48
C PHE A 14 11.25 12.15 -9.11
N ASP A 15 12.52 12.13 -8.71
CA ASP A 15 13.43 11.05 -9.12
C ASP A 15 13.02 9.73 -8.44
N PHE A 16 11.87 9.19 -8.85
CA PHE A 16 11.38 7.87 -8.47
C PHE A 16 12.36 6.76 -8.89
N ALA A 17 13.30 7.05 -9.80
CA ALA A 17 14.35 6.10 -10.15
C ALA A 17 15.35 5.90 -9.00
N ALA A 18 15.51 6.88 -8.11
CA ALA A 18 16.31 6.74 -6.89
C ALA A 18 15.68 5.75 -5.89
N GLN A 19 14.35 5.69 -5.81
CA GLN A 19 13.62 4.83 -4.86
C GLN A 19 13.63 3.34 -5.24
N LYS A 20 13.97 3.00 -6.50
CA LYS A 20 14.13 1.63 -7.03
C LYS A 20 13.13 0.62 -6.43
N LEU A 21 11.83 0.89 -6.58
CA LEU A 21 10.78 0.00 -6.07
C LEU A 21 10.91 -1.39 -6.73
N PRO A 22 11.20 -2.45 -5.97
CA PRO A 22 11.34 -3.78 -6.55
C PRO A 22 9.96 -4.28 -6.97
N VAL A 23 9.75 -4.52 -8.26
CA VAL A 23 8.52 -5.11 -8.79
C VAL A 23 8.76 -6.57 -9.12
N LEU A 24 7.87 -7.43 -8.63
CA LEU A 24 7.87 -8.87 -8.90
C LEU A 24 7.69 -9.16 -10.39
N GLY A 25 8.48 -10.09 -10.93
CA GLY A 25 8.36 -10.57 -12.33
C GLY A 25 9.00 -9.66 -13.39
N GLY A 26 9.22 -8.38 -13.09
CA GLY A 26 9.79 -7.42 -14.03
C GLY A 26 8.89 -7.15 -15.24
N LEU A 27 9.34 -6.23 -16.11
CA LEU A 27 8.69 -5.93 -17.39
C LEU A 27 9.55 -6.46 -18.52
N LYS A 28 8.94 -7.09 -19.51
CA LYS A 28 9.64 -7.44 -20.74
C LYS A 28 10.06 -6.17 -21.48
N PRO A 29 11.15 -6.19 -22.25
CA PRO A 29 11.61 -5.02 -23.01
C PRO A 29 10.53 -4.50 -23.98
N GLU A 30 9.76 -5.40 -24.58
CA GLU A 30 8.63 -5.05 -25.45
C GLU A 30 7.52 -4.29 -24.70
N GLU A 31 7.16 -4.75 -23.50
CA GLU A 31 6.13 -4.12 -22.67
C GLU A 31 6.60 -2.74 -22.17
N ARG A 32 7.88 -2.63 -21.83
CA ARG A 32 8.49 -1.36 -21.41
C ARG A 32 8.39 -0.31 -22.50
N ILE A 33 8.72 -0.65 -23.75
CA ILE A 33 8.66 0.31 -24.87
C ILE A 33 7.24 0.84 -25.04
N VAL A 34 6.23 -0.04 -25.00
CA VAL A 34 4.83 0.38 -25.15
C VAL A 34 4.37 1.25 -23.97
N LEU A 35 4.91 1.05 -22.77
CA LEU A 35 4.60 1.90 -21.61
C LEU A 35 5.30 3.25 -21.64
N GLU A 36 6.47 3.35 -22.26
CA GLU A 36 7.28 4.57 -22.28
C GLU A 36 6.95 5.48 -23.46
N THR A 37 6.52 4.91 -24.59
CA THR A 37 6.29 5.63 -25.85
C THR A 37 4.84 5.52 -26.33
N ASP A 38 4.30 6.63 -26.82
CA ASP A 38 3.03 6.66 -27.55
C ASP A 38 3.20 6.11 -28.99
N LEU A 39 2.10 5.94 -29.72
CA LEU A 39 2.06 5.53 -31.13
C LEU A 39 2.92 6.43 -32.06
N LEU A 40 3.15 7.68 -31.66
CA LEU A 40 3.97 8.67 -32.38
C LEU A 40 5.43 8.72 -31.90
N GLY A 41 5.83 7.87 -30.94
CA GLY A 41 7.19 7.83 -30.38
C GLY A 41 7.49 8.89 -29.32
N SER A 42 6.50 9.69 -28.92
CA SER A 42 6.62 10.68 -27.84
C SER A 42 6.63 10.01 -26.46
N PRO A 43 7.36 10.55 -25.47
CA PRO A 43 7.37 10.01 -24.10
C PRO A 43 6.01 10.22 -23.42
N LEU A 44 5.49 9.16 -22.79
CA LEU A 44 4.22 9.22 -22.06
C LEU A 44 4.40 9.72 -20.62
N PRO A 45 3.48 10.55 -20.10
CA PRO A 45 3.47 10.93 -18.69
C PRO A 45 3.13 9.74 -17.79
N THR A 46 3.65 9.73 -16.56
CA THR A 46 3.54 8.59 -15.61
C THR A 46 2.09 8.15 -15.38
N GLU A 47 1.16 9.09 -15.27
CA GLU A 47 -0.27 8.82 -15.08
C GLU A 47 -0.89 8.03 -16.24
N ALA A 48 -0.52 8.35 -17.48
CA ALA A 48 -1.00 7.63 -18.66
C ALA A 48 -0.50 6.18 -18.67
N ARG A 49 0.74 5.94 -18.20
CA ARG A 49 1.32 4.59 -18.13
C ARG A 49 0.53 3.70 -17.17
N VAL A 50 0.09 4.25 -16.04
CA VAL A 50 -0.70 3.51 -15.03
C VAL A 50 -2.08 3.15 -15.59
N ALA A 51 -2.77 4.11 -16.24
CA ALA A 51 -4.04 3.86 -16.91
C ALA A 51 -3.93 2.81 -18.03
N MET A 52 -2.80 2.79 -18.75
CA MET A 52 -2.54 1.74 -19.76
C MET A 52 -2.44 0.35 -19.14
N VAL A 53 -1.72 0.20 -18.03
CA VAL A 53 -1.59 -1.09 -17.32
C VAL A 53 -2.94 -1.57 -16.79
N GLU A 54 -3.74 -0.66 -16.21
CA GLU A 54 -5.11 -0.97 -15.78
C GLU A 54 -5.97 -1.44 -16.97
N GLY A 55 -5.90 -0.73 -18.10
CA GLY A 55 -6.60 -1.09 -19.33
C GLY A 55 -6.18 -2.46 -19.88
N TRP A 56 -4.89 -2.82 -19.78
CA TRP A 56 -4.40 -4.14 -20.16
C TRP A 56 -4.97 -5.23 -19.25
N PHE A 57 -5.03 -4.98 -17.94
CA PHE A 57 -5.59 -5.92 -16.98
C PHE A 57 -7.08 -6.15 -17.25
N MET A 58 -7.86 -5.08 -17.40
CA MET A 58 -9.28 -5.14 -17.72
C MET A 58 -9.53 -5.89 -19.04
N ARG A 59 -8.77 -5.58 -20.09
CA ARG A 59 -8.90 -6.25 -21.39
C ARG A 59 -8.59 -7.74 -21.30
N ARG A 60 -7.57 -8.13 -20.53
CA ARG A 60 -7.21 -9.55 -20.33
C ARG A 60 -8.28 -10.29 -19.54
N LEU A 61 -8.84 -9.69 -18.49
CA LEU A 61 -9.95 -10.28 -17.74
C LEU A 61 -11.19 -10.52 -18.62
N ILE A 62 -11.60 -9.50 -19.38
CA ILE A 62 -12.76 -9.60 -20.28
C ILE A 62 -12.52 -10.67 -21.35
N ALA A 63 -11.30 -10.73 -21.90
CA ALA A 63 -10.94 -11.73 -22.90
C ALA A 63 -11.02 -13.16 -22.32
N ARG A 64 -10.51 -13.39 -21.09
CA ARG A 64 -10.62 -14.70 -20.43
C ARG A 64 -12.07 -15.11 -20.19
N GLN A 65 -12.92 -14.18 -19.76
CA GLN A 65 -14.34 -14.46 -19.53
C GLN A 65 -15.08 -14.85 -20.82
N LYS A 66 -14.84 -14.11 -21.90
CA LYS A 66 -15.56 -14.28 -23.17
C LYS A 66 -15.05 -15.45 -24.01
N PHE A 67 -13.74 -15.66 -24.06
CA PHE A 67 -13.13 -16.57 -25.03
C PHE A 67 -12.55 -17.85 -24.42
N GLU A 68 -12.13 -17.85 -23.15
CA GLU A 68 -11.38 -18.97 -22.58
C GLU A 68 -12.23 -20.01 -21.82
N GLN A 69 -13.56 -19.85 -21.71
CA GLN A 69 -14.51 -20.80 -21.07
C GLN A 69 -14.00 -21.53 -19.80
N GLY A 70 -13.12 -20.90 -19.02
CA GLY A 70 -12.65 -21.45 -17.75
C GLY A 70 -13.74 -21.43 -16.67
N GLU A 71 -13.45 -21.95 -15.48
CA GLU A 71 -14.34 -21.86 -14.31
C GLU A 71 -14.74 -20.39 -14.00
N SER A 72 -13.89 -19.43 -14.37
CA SER A 72 -14.15 -17.99 -14.27
C SER A 72 -15.31 -17.50 -15.17
N SER A 73 -15.66 -18.22 -16.23
CA SER A 73 -16.80 -17.90 -17.12
C SER A 73 -18.14 -18.30 -16.50
N GLN A 74 -18.14 -19.27 -15.58
CA GLN A 74 -19.33 -19.71 -14.82
C GLN A 74 -19.53 -18.94 -13.51
N THR A 75 -18.66 -17.96 -13.23
CA THR A 75 -18.73 -17.17 -12.01
C THR A 75 -19.96 -16.27 -12.02
N SER A 76 -20.62 -16.14 -10.86
CA SER A 76 -21.83 -15.34 -10.74
C SER A 76 -21.56 -13.86 -11.00
N SER A 77 -22.51 -13.18 -11.66
CA SER A 77 -22.44 -11.75 -11.99
C SER A 77 -22.03 -10.85 -10.80
N PRO A 78 -22.50 -11.07 -9.56
CA PRO A 78 -22.09 -10.24 -8.41
C PRO A 78 -20.61 -10.32 -8.06
N VAL A 79 -19.98 -11.49 -8.22
CA VAL A 79 -18.54 -11.68 -7.90
C VAL A 79 -17.68 -10.95 -8.94
N LEU A 80 -18.08 -11.00 -10.21
CA LEU A 80 -17.41 -10.28 -11.28
C LEU A 80 -17.54 -8.77 -11.11
N CYS A 81 -18.72 -8.29 -10.73
CA CYS A 81 -18.96 -6.88 -10.43
C CYS A 81 -18.02 -6.39 -9.31
N ASN A 82 -17.90 -7.15 -8.23
CA ASN A 82 -16.99 -6.80 -7.12
C ASN A 82 -15.51 -6.78 -7.57
N LEU A 83 -15.08 -7.75 -8.40
CA LEU A 83 -13.72 -7.74 -8.97
C LEU A 83 -13.43 -6.46 -9.78
N TYR A 84 -14.37 -6.04 -10.63
CA TYR A 84 -14.23 -4.80 -11.40
C TYR A 84 -14.22 -3.56 -10.49
N GLN A 85 -15.03 -3.56 -9.43
CA GLN A 85 -15.04 -2.48 -8.43
C GLN A 85 -13.70 -2.37 -7.72
N VAL A 86 -13.17 -3.46 -7.16
CA VAL A 86 -11.88 -3.46 -6.45
C VAL A 86 -10.73 -2.96 -7.34
N MET A 87 -10.79 -3.26 -8.63
CA MET A 87 -9.79 -2.78 -9.58
C MET A 87 -9.93 -1.29 -9.87
N SER A 88 -11.16 -0.82 -10.09
CA SER A 88 -11.45 0.61 -10.25
C SER A 88 -11.07 1.41 -9.00
N ASP A 89 -11.28 0.84 -7.81
CA ASP A 89 -10.88 1.45 -6.55
C ASP A 89 -9.35 1.58 -6.47
N GLY A 90 -8.61 0.57 -6.96
CA GLY A 90 -7.16 0.63 -7.08
C GLY A 90 -6.67 1.81 -7.92
N ALA A 91 -7.31 2.06 -9.07
CA ALA A 91 -7.01 3.21 -9.93
C ALA A 91 -7.40 4.55 -9.27
N LEU A 92 -8.53 4.58 -8.54
CA LEU A 92 -8.97 5.75 -7.79
C LEU A 92 -7.95 6.14 -6.71
N TYR A 93 -7.46 5.19 -5.91
CA TYR A 93 -6.45 5.45 -4.87
C TYR A 93 -5.12 5.93 -5.46
N PHE A 94 -4.74 5.42 -6.63
CA PHE A 94 -3.58 5.96 -7.36
C PHE A 94 -3.78 7.44 -7.74
N CYS A 95 -4.95 7.79 -8.28
CA CYS A 95 -5.29 9.17 -8.63
C CYS A 95 -5.31 10.09 -7.40
N GLU A 96 -5.79 9.60 -6.25
CA GLU A 96 -5.74 10.35 -4.99
C GLU A 96 -4.31 10.61 -4.53
N ALA A 97 -3.43 9.60 -4.57
CA ALA A 97 -2.01 9.76 -4.27
C ALA A 97 -1.32 10.72 -5.25
N SER A 98 -1.65 10.63 -6.55
CA SER A 98 -1.12 11.53 -7.58
C SER A 98 -1.50 12.98 -7.34
N LYS A 99 -2.74 13.25 -6.90
CA LYS A 99 -3.18 14.61 -6.53
C LYS A 99 -2.32 15.19 -5.42
N VAL A 100 -2.01 14.41 -4.39
CA VAL A 100 -1.16 14.86 -3.28
C VAL A 100 0.26 15.12 -3.77
N ALA A 101 0.81 14.25 -4.62
CA ALA A 101 2.16 14.41 -5.16
C ALA A 101 2.30 15.58 -6.15
N MET A 102 1.26 15.86 -6.96
CA MET A 102 1.31 16.86 -8.03
C MET A 102 0.82 18.25 -7.61
N THR A 103 0.16 18.39 -6.46
CA THR A 103 -0.38 19.67 -6.00
C THR A 103 0.61 20.32 -5.03
N PRO A 104 1.54 21.18 -5.47
CA PRO A 104 2.46 21.85 -4.57
C PRO A 104 1.73 22.85 -3.68
N PHE A 105 2.34 23.18 -2.53
CA PHE A 105 1.83 24.26 -1.70
C PHE A 105 1.86 25.59 -2.46
N PRO A 106 0.85 26.48 -2.29
CA PRO A 106 0.82 27.74 -3.01
C PRO A 106 2.06 28.60 -2.72
N PHE A 107 2.86 28.83 -3.75
CA PHE A 107 4.06 29.67 -3.70
C PHE A 107 3.91 31.02 -2.97
N PRO A 108 2.88 31.85 -3.24
CA PRO A 108 2.74 33.12 -2.53
C PRO A 108 2.53 32.94 -1.02
N TYR A 109 1.92 31.84 -0.58
CA TYR A 109 1.75 31.56 0.84
C TYR A 109 3.08 31.26 1.53
N ALA A 110 3.92 30.40 0.94
CA ALA A 110 5.23 30.06 1.49
C ALA A 110 6.13 31.30 1.69
N ASN A 111 6.13 32.21 0.70
CA ASN A 111 6.87 33.46 0.78
C ASN A 111 6.35 34.39 1.87
N VAL A 112 5.02 34.53 1.98
CA VAL A 112 4.40 35.38 3.00
C VAL A 112 4.70 34.85 4.39
N ILE A 113 4.57 33.55 4.63
CA ILE A 113 4.91 32.91 5.92
C ILE A 113 6.38 33.19 6.28
N SER A 114 7.29 33.01 5.33
CA SER A 114 8.72 33.29 5.52
C SER A 114 8.97 34.74 5.93
N VAL A 115 8.35 35.71 5.23
CA VAL A 115 8.48 37.14 5.56
C VAL A 115 7.92 37.44 6.96
N TYR A 116 6.76 36.88 7.32
CA TYR A 116 6.18 37.05 8.65
C TYR A 116 7.06 36.48 9.76
N LEU A 117 7.72 35.33 9.55
CA LEU A 117 8.66 34.76 10.51
C LEU A 117 9.88 35.66 10.73
N TRP A 118 10.40 36.29 9.67
CA TRP A 118 11.47 37.28 9.81
C TRP A 118 11.02 38.51 10.59
N ILE A 119 9.83 39.06 10.30
CA ILE A 119 9.26 40.18 11.07
C ILE A 119 9.08 39.78 12.54
N PHE A 120 8.54 38.58 12.80
CA PHE A 120 8.36 38.03 14.14
C PHE A 120 9.69 37.91 14.89
N THR A 121 10.76 37.47 14.22
CA THR A 121 12.10 37.33 14.81
C THR A 121 12.63 38.66 15.36
N PHE A 122 12.33 39.78 14.71
CA PHE A 122 12.72 41.12 15.18
C PHE A 122 11.72 41.73 16.17
N LEU A 123 10.43 41.43 16.02
CA LEU A 123 9.38 42.00 16.86
C LEU A 123 9.30 41.32 18.24
N ALA A 124 9.49 40.00 18.30
CA ALA A 124 9.48 39.21 19.54
C ALA A 124 10.45 39.76 20.62
N PRO A 125 11.75 40.01 20.34
CA PRO A 125 12.65 40.59 21.34
C PRO A 125 12.24 41.99 21.78
N LEU A 126 11.67 42.80 20.88
CA LEU A 126 11.22 44.16 21.21
C LEU A 126 10.05 44.14 22.21
N ILE A 127 9.07 43.25 22.00
CA ILE A 127 7.92 43.12 22.89
C ILE A 127 8.34 42.54 24.25
N ILE A 128 9.11 41.45 24.26
CA ILE A 128 9.51 40.77 25.51
C ILE A 128 10.37 41.69 26.37
N ASN A 129 11.21 42.53 25.75
CA ASN A 129 11.99 43.55 26.45
C ASN A 129 11.13 44.57 27.22
N GLY A 130 9.93 44.89 26.74
CA GLY A 130 9.01 45.80 27.43
C GLY A 130 8.20 45.15 28.55
N LEU A 131 8.07 43.82 28.57
CA LEU A 131 7.21 43.08 29.51
C LEU A 131 7.97 42.54 30.71
N ILE A 132 9.23 42.14 30.53
CA ILE A 132 10.01 41.41 31.54
C ILE A 132 11.24 42.22 31.93
N MET A 133 11.39 42.45 33.23
CA MET A 133 12.53 43.19 33.79
C MET A 133 13.76 42.30 34.03
N ASP A 134 13.56 41.00 34.24
CA ASP A 134 14.68 40.06 34.44
C ASP A 134 15.38 39.71 33.12
N VAL A 135 16.69 39.93 33.08
CA VAL A 135 17.54 39.77 31.90
C VAL A 135 17.66 38.31 31.49
N ALA A 136 17.77 37.39 32.46
CA ALA A 136 17.93 35.97 32.19
C ALA A 136 16.64 35.38 31.60
N LEU A 137 15.50 35.64 32.26
CA LEU A 137 14.19 35.19 31.80
C LEU A 137 13.82 35.77 30.42
N ARG A 138 14.17 37.05 30.15
CA ARG A 138 13.99 37.66 28.83
C ARG A 138 14.73 36.91 27.73
N ALA A 139 16.02 36.60 27.93
CA ALA A 139 16.83 35.91 26.93
C ALA A 139 16.28 34.51 26.61
N VAL A 140 15.88 33.76 27.64
CA VAL A 140 15.29 32.42 27.47
C VAL A 140 13.97 32.50 26.71
N LEU A 141 13.08 33.41 27.06
CA LEU A 141 11.78 33.52 26.41
C LEU A 141 11.87 33.99 24.96
N VAL A 142 12.75 34.95 24.65
CA VAL A 142 13.03 35.35 23.27
C VAL A 142 13.54 34.16 22.46
N PHE A 143 14.51 33.41 22.99
CA PHE A 143 15.05 32.24 22.31
C PHE A 143 13.97 31.18 22.07
N VAL A 144 13.24 30.77 23.12
CA VAL A 144 12.21 29.72 23.02
C VAL A 144 11.09 30.12 22.06
N THR A 145 10.61 31.36 22.11
CA THR A 145 9.54 31.83 21.22
C THR A 145 10.00 31.86 19.77
N VAL A 146 11.12 32.49 19.46
CA VAL A 146 11.66 32.55 18.08
C VAL A 146 11.97 31.15 17.57
N PHE A 147 12.64 30.32 18.39
CA PHE A 147 12.97 28.94 18.04
C PHE A 147 11.72 28.11 17.74
N ALA A 148 10.67 28.20 18.57
CA ALA A 148 9.45 27.41 18.38
C ALA A 148 8.76 27.72 17.05
N TYR A 149 8.67 29.00 16.66
CA TYR A 149 8.03 29.39 15.39
C TYR A 149 8.87 28.99 14.16
N HIS A 150 10.20 29.12 14.21
CA HIS A 150 11.07 28.64 13.13
C HIS A 150 11.09 27.11 13.03
N ALA A 151 11.11 26.41 14.17
CA ALA A 151 11.02 24.96 14.20
C ALA A 151 9.70 24.48 13.60
N LEU A 152 8.58 25.13 13.95
CA LEU A 152 7.27 24.80 13.41
C LEU A 152 7.20 25.01 11.88
N ASN A 153 7.81 26.08 11.37
CA ASN A 153 7.89 26.30 9.92
C ASN A 153 8.64 25.17 9.21
N ASN A 154 9.83 24.80 9.72
CA ASN A 154 10.63 23.73 9.12
C ASN A 154 9.92 22.36 9.18
N ILE A 155 9.16 22.10 10.25
CA ILE A 155 8.31 20.89 10.32
C ILE A 155 7.21 20.94 9.26
N GLY A 156 6.60 22.11 9.05
CA GLY A 156 5.60 22.32 7.99
C GLY A 156 6.17 22.08 6.59
N ASP A 157 7.38 22.58 6.33
CA ASP A 157 8.10 22.37 5.07
C ASP A 157 8.37 20.86 4.83
N ASN A 158 8.81 20.13 5.86
CA ASN A 158 9.04 18.68 5.75
C ASN A 158 7.74 17.88 5.53
N LEU A 159 6.59 18.39 5.98
CA LEU A 159 5.29 17.73 5.82
C LEU A 159 4.65 17.96 4.43
N GLU A 160 5.17 18.90 3.63
CA GLU A 160 4.65 19.21 2.30
C GLU A 160 4.86 18.05 1.31
N ASP A 161 6.02 17.39 1.38
CA ASP A 161 6.45 16.36 0.43
C ASP A 161 6.62 14.97 1.11
N PRO A 162 5.53 14.23 1.40
CA PRO A 162 5.60 12.99 2.19
C PRO A 162 6.19 11.78 1.43
N PHE A 163 6.37 11.89 0.11
CA PHE A 163 6.74 10.78 -0.77
C PHE A 163 8.19 10.81 -1.23
N LEU A 164 8.91 11.92 -1.02
CA LEU A 164 10.33 11.98 -1.35
C LEU A 164 11.15 11.23 -0.27
N PRO A 165 12.40 10.84 -0.53
CA PRO A 165 13.25 10.12 0.42
C PRO A 165 14.39 11.00 0.98
N TYR A 166 14.12 12.18 1.53
CA TYR A 166 15.12 13.06 2.16
C TYR A 166 15.12 13.05 3.71
N ASP A 167 14.07 12.56 4.38
CA ASP A 167 13.89 12.54 5.85
C ASP A 167 13.47 11.14 6.35
N PRO A 168 14.01 10.65 7.48
CA PRO A 168 13.60 9.36 8.07
C PRO A 168 12.10 9.23 8.41
N ASN A 169 11.35 10.33 8.51
CA ASN A 169 9.91 10.33 8.84
C ASN A 169 8.98 10.27 7.62
N GLU A 170 9.53 10.15 6.42
CA GLU A 170 8.75 10.05 5.19
C GLU A 170 8.06 8.69 5.03
N LEU A 171 7.15 8.62 4.06
CA LEU A 171 6.42 7.40 3.80
C LEU A 171 7.37 6.30 3.28
N PRO A 172 7.45 5.12 3.92
CA PRO A 172 8.40 4.07 3.53
C PRO A 172 7.89 3.28 2.31
N LEU A 173 7.84 3.93 1.15
CA LEU A 173 7.36 3.36 -0.12
C LEU A 173 8.04 2.01 -0.48
N PRO A 174 9.37 1.83 -0.32
CA PRO A 174 10.01 0.54 -0.60
C PRO A 174 9.54 -0.58 0.33
N ALA A 175 9.32 -0.27 1.62
CA ALA A 175 8.84 -1.25 2.58
C ALA A 175 7.38 -1.64 2.31
N MET A 176 6.54 -0.68 1.92
CA MET A 176 5.17 -0.93 1.49
C MET A 176 5.12 -1.82 0.25
N GLN A 177 5.93 -1.51 -0.78
CA GLN A 177 6.04 -2.32 -1.99
C GLN A 177 6.54 -3.74 -1.68
N HIS A 178 7.52 -3.88 -0.78
CA HIS A 178 7.98 -5.18 -0.32
C HIS A 178 6.86 -6.00 0.34
N GLY A 179 6.01 -5.37 1.15
CA GLY A 179 4.84 -5.99 1.75
C GLY A 179 3.84 -6.52 0.71
N VAL A 180 3.58 -5.75 -0.36
CA VAL A 180 2.76 -6.20 -1.50
C VAL A 180 3.39 -7.40 -2.18
N ASN A 181 4.70 -7.36 -2.45
CA ASN A 181 5.39 -8.46 -3.09
C ASN A 181 5.31 -9.75 -2.28
N MET A 182 5.51 -9.66 -0.95
CA MET A 182 5.42 -10.82 -0.06
C MET A 182 4.02 -11.44 -0.04
N ARG A 183 2.96 -10.61 -0.11
CA ARG A 183 1.58 -11.09 -0.24
C ARG A 183 1.36 -11.84 -1.55
N LEU A 184 1.89 -11.32 -2.66
CA LEU A 184 1.80 -11.99 -3.96
C LEU A 184 2.51 -13.35 -3.96
N PHE A 185 3.70 -13.43 -3.35
CA PHE A 185 4.41 -14.70 -3.17
C PHE A 185 3.59 -15.72 -2.37
N ALA A 186 2.91 -15.26 -1.31
CA ALA A 186 2.10 -16.14 -0.47
C ALA A 186 0.92 -16.77 -1.24
N PHE A 187 0.31 -16.06 -2.20
CA PHE A 187 -0.76 -16.62 -3.03
C PHE A 187 -0.29 -17.77 -3.94
N GLY A 188 0.99 -17.83 -4.29
CA GLY A 188 1.56 -18.93 -5.08
C GLY A 188 1.73 -20.23 -4.30
N VAL A 189 1.66 -20.19 -2.96
CA VAL A 189 1.86 -21.36 -2.11
C VAL A 189 0.51 -21.99 -1.76
N VAL A 190 0.12 -23.01 -2.54
CA VAL A 190 -1.04 -23.84 -2.22
C VAL A 190 -0.57 -25.04 -1.39
N PRO A 191 -1.12 -25.30 -0.19
CA PRO A 191 -0.81 -26.50 0.58
C PRO A 191 -1.19 -27.75 -0.22
N LYS A 192 -0.22 -28.65 -0.46
CA LYS A 192 -0.47 -29.92 -1.17
C LYS A 192 -1.13 -31.00 -0.31
N TYR A 193 -1.69 -30.67 0.85
CA TYR A 193 -2.21 -31.65 1.78
C TYR A 193 -3.73 -31.65 1.76
N GLY A 194 -4.30 -32.68 1.14
CA GLY A 194 -5.66 -33.10 1.44
C GLY A 194 -5.75 -33.38 2.94
N ILE A 195 -6.66 -32.69 3.63
CA ILE A 195 -7.00 -32.99 5.01
C ILE A 195 -7.51 -34.43 5.03
N LYS A 196 -6.70 -35.37 5.52
CA LYS A 196 -7.17 -36.72 5.82
C LYS A 196 -8.28 -36.62 6.86
N GLY A 197 -9.53 -36.72 6.42
CA GLY A 197 -10.70 -36.77 7.30
C GLY A 197 -11.86 -35.84 6.92
N MET A 198 -11.70 -34.90 5.98
CA MET A 198 -12.86 -34.17 5.46
C MET A 198 -13.48 -35.01 4.35
N ALA A 199 -14.57 -35.72 4.67
CA ALA A 199 -15.35 -36.42 3.65
C ALA A 199 -15.67 -35.45 2.51
N PRO A 200 -15.54 -35.86 1.23
CA PRO A 200 -15.99 -35.03 0.14
C PRO A 200 -17.46 -34.68 0.39
N GLY A 201 -17.74 -33.39 0.54
CA GLY A 201 -19.11 -32.90 0.56
C GLY A 201 -19.84 -33.43 -0.68
N PRO A 202 -21.13 -33.77 -0.59
CA PRO A 202 -21.83 -34.47 -1.65
C PRO A 202 -21.69 -33.69 -2.95
N SER A 203 -20.99 -34.30 -3.92
CA SER A 203 -20.93 -33.84 -5.29
C SER A 203 -22.37 -33.81 -5.81
N ILE A 204 -22.90 -32.61 -6.05
CA ILE A 204 -24.18 -32.44 -6.75
C ILE A 204 -23.95 -32.92 -8.18
N HIS A 205 -24.20 -34.21 -8.40
CA HIS A 205 -24.37 -34.77 -9.73
C HIS A 205 -25.66 -34.20 -10.32
N ASN A 206 -25.54 -33.12 -11.10
CA ASN A 206 -26.59 -32.74 -12.05
C ASN A 206 -26.50 -33.68 -13.26
N GLY A 207 -27.06 -34.88 -13.10
CA GLY A 207 -27.42 -35.76 -14.19
C GLY A 207 -28.91 -36.06 -14.07
N SER A 208 -29.72 -35.51 -14.96
CA SER A 208 -31.07 -36.05 -15.23
C SER A 208 -30.88 -37.38 -15.99
N PRO A 209 -31.62 -38.45 -15.63
CA PRO A 209 -32.82 -38.73 -16.41
C PRO A 209 -34.00 -39.25 -15.57
N ALA A 210 -35.17 -39.21 -16.21
CA ALA A 210 -36.46 -39.67 -15.72
C ALA A 210 -36.48 -41.14 -15.24
N ASP A 211 -37.24 -41.42 -14.17
CA ASP A 211 -38.38 -42.36 -14.12
C ASP A 211 -38.69 -42.82 -12.67
N GLY A 212 -39.97 -42.92 -12.34
CA GLY A 212 -40.52 -43.96 -11.44
C GLY A 212 -40.21 -43.97 -9.94
N SER A 213 -41.14 -43.38 -9.17
CA SER A 213 -41.71 -43.95 -7.93
C SER A 213 -40.97 -43.87 -6.56
N ASN A 214 -41.70 -43.23 -5.64
CA ASN A 214 -41.93 -43.63 -4.23
C ASN A 214 -40.88 -43.28 -3.14
N GLY A 215 -41.26 -42.34 -2.26
CA GLY A 215 -41.27 -42.62 -0.82
C GLY A 215 -40.30 -41.86 0.11
N LYS A 216 -40.89 -40.95 0.89
CA LYS A 216 -40.61 -40.65 2.32
C LYS A 216 -39.58 -39.56 2.65
N VAL A 217 -40.12 -38.36 2.89
CA VAL A 217 -39.53 -37.24 3.64
C VAL A 217 -39.23 -37.66 5.09
N ARG A 218 -38.03 -37.35 5.60
CA ARG A 218 -37.73 -37.34 7.05
C ARG A 218 -37.00 -36.06 7.44
N HIS A 219 -37.57 -35.37 8.43
CA HIS A 219 -37.02 -34.22 9.16
C HIS A 219 -35.98 -34.65 10.23
N PRO A 220 -35.21 -33.71 10.85
CA PRO A 220 -33.85 -33.93 11.32
C PRO A 220 -33.76 -34.38 12.79
N LEU A 221 -32.63 -35.00 13.19
CA LEU A 221 -32.34 -35.34 14.58
C LEU A 221 -31.23 -34.45 15.18
N SER A 222 -31.45 -34.14 16.46
CA SER A 222 -30.78 -33.14 17.31
C SER A 222 -29.41 -33.59 17.87
N PRO A 223 -28.51 -32.66 18.27
CA PRO A 223 -27.09 -32.92 18.51
C PRO A 223 -26.76 -33.24 19.98
N ARG A 224 -27.05 -34.46 20.46
CA ARG A 224 -26.70 -34.85 21.85
C ARG A 224 -25.94 -36.15 22.08
N ASP A 225 -25.72 -36.99 21.07
CA ASP A 225 -25.06 -38.28 21.30
C ASP A 225 -23.80 -38.44 20.47
N GLN A 226 -22.66 -37.99 21.01
CA GLN A 226 -21.36 -38.64 20.79
C GLN A 226 -20.27 -38.03 21.70
N VAL A 227 -20.19 -38.53 22.92
CA VAL A 227 -18.97 -38.53 23.73
C VAL A 227 -18.72 -39.99 24.11
N VAL A 228 -17.43 -40.33 24.29
CA VAL A 228 -16.83 -41.53 24.94
C VAL A 228 -16.07 -42.48 23.99
N GLY A 229 -14.78 -42.16 23.79
CA GLY A 229 -13.63 -42.95 24.27
C GLY A 229 -13.25 -44.29 23.63
N ARG A 230 -12.00 -44.39 23.14
CA ARG A 230 -10.90 -45.18 23.78
C ARG A 230 -9.55 -45.04 23.03
N PRO A 231 -8.39 -45.19 23.72
CA PRO A 231 -7.05 -45.03 23.16
C PRO A 231 -6.34 -46.37 22.87
N MET A 232 -5.25 -46.37 22.07
CA MET A 232 -4.03 -47.17 22.32
C MET A 232 -2.92 -46.93 21.28
N ASN A 233 -1.76 -46.51 21.83
CA ASN A 233 -0.35 -46.91 21.59
C ASN A 233 0.27 -46.95 20.19
N GLY A 234 1.44 -46.29 20.09
CA GLY A 234 2.50 -46.65 19.14
C GLY A 234 3.57 -45.57 18.91
N HIS A 235 4.58 -45.51 19.80
CA HIS A 235 5.96 -45.00 19.62
C HIS A 235 6.22 -43.69 18.83
N VAL A 236 6.59 -42.64 19.57
CA VAL A 236 7.20 -41.40 19.03
C VAL A 236 8.72 -41.58 18.99
N ASN A 237 9.31 -41.44 17.79
CA ASN A 237 10.75 -41.27 17.60
C ASN A 237 11.10 -39.77 17.75
N LYS A 238 12.12 -39.43 18.55
CA LYS A 238 12.37 -38.07 19.09
C LYS A 238 13.53 -37.31 18.44
N ASP A 239 14.04 -37.75 17.30
CA ASP A 239 15.35 -37.29 16.82
C ASP A 239 15.33 -36.30 15.64
N GLU A 240 14.29 -35.48 15.48
CA GLU A 240 14.30 -34.43 14.45
C GLU A 240 13.64 -33.13 14.91
N LEU A 241 14.26 -32.47 15.89
CA LEU A 241 14.00 -31.07 16.24
C LEU A 241 15.34 -30.32 16.20
N VAL A 242 15.67 -29.77 15.04
CA VAL A 242 16.76 -28.77 14.91
C VAL A 242 16.18 -27.37 15.20
N PRO A 243 16.76 -26.60 16.14
CA PRO A 243 16.20 -25.32 16.55
C PRO A 243 16.61 -24.15 15.62
N MET A 244 15.62 -23.32 15.26
CA MET A 244 15.82 -21.99 14.67
C MET A 244 16.68 -21.10 15.59
N ARG A 245 17.87 -20.70 15.15
CA ARG A 245 18.60 -19.57 15.73
C ARG A 245 18.06 -18.26 15.17
N ARG A 246 17.40 -17.50 16.04
CA ARG A 246 17.25 -16.04 15.91
C ARG A 246 18.60 -15.38 16.17
N HIS A 247 19.07 -14.56 15.22
CA HIS A 247 20.01 -13.48 15.53
C HIS A 247 19.34 -12.15 15.17
N ALA A 248 18.83 -11.49 16.21
CA ALA A 248 18.72 -10.05 16.25
C ALA A 248 20.13 -9.51 16.51
N GLN A 249 20.60 -8.59 15.69
CA GLN A 249 21.76 -7.76 16.00
C GLN A 249 21.39 -6.31 15.74
N PHE A 250 21.02 -5.64 16.83
CA PHE A 250 21.23 -4.22 17.03
C PHE A 250 22.70 -3.91 16.75
N CYS A 251 22.96 -2.89 15.93
CA CYS A 251 24.22 -2.18 15.97
C CYS A 251 23.91 -0.70 15.76
N GLY A 252 23.93 0.04 16.87
CA GLY A 252 24.05 1.48 16.84
C GLY A 252 25.53 1.84 16.74
N VAL A 253 25.84 2.87 15.97
CA VAL A 253 27.06 3.65 16.10
C VAL A 253 26.69 5.10 15.80
N ILE A 254 26.88 5.93 16.83
CA ILE A 254 27.32 7.35 16.86
C ILE A 254 27.01 8.20 15.63
#